data_AF-A0A395J767-F1
#
_entry.id   AF-A0A395J767-F1
#
_cell.length_a   1.000
_cell.length_b   1.000
_cell.length_c   1.000
_cell.angle_alpha   90.00
_cell.angle_beta   90.00
_cell.angle_gamma   90.00
#
_symmetry.space_group_name_H-M   'P 1'
#
loop_
_entity.id
_entity.type
_entity.pdbx_description
1 polymer ?
#
loop_
_entity_poly.entity_id
_entity_poly.type
_entity_poly.pdbx_seq_one_letter_code
_entity_poly.pdbx_strand_id
1 'polypeptide(L)'
;MSLQVESQDRANEARDIEDEIQELEKRLEAAKARLANRTSTTSSSIHPTDSFHANDDDAQDASIMCTVGRRASIAQGRALLSIWDRSFSAALSSNCSSSTSMAGVVVLKEFSLLLRSTSSAPKSTSGEIPPISAHLAPLFGTIASTVGMGLEQTAYVFMLSHVKALLSAAVRASMFGPYHAQKILASEEVQMGIKDAIKREWETTVEGCGSECTSHGFMDWKARDALFENFQ
;
A
#
# COMPACT_ATOMS: atom_id res chain seq x y z
N MET A 1 42.13 -23.52 -14.99
CA MET A 1 40.82 -24.04 -14.54
C MET A 1 39.99 -22.97 -13.82
N SER A 2 40.58 -22.08 -12.99
CA SER A 2 39.85 -20.96 -12.36
C SER A 2 39.28 -19.90 -13.31
N LEU A 3 40.01 -19.53 -14.37
CA LEU A 3 39.55 -18.47 -15.29
C LEU A 3 38.31 -18.85 -16.11
N GLN A 4 38.09 -20.15 -16.34
CA GLN A 4 36.92 -20.65 -17.07
C GLN A 4 35.64 -20.59 -16.22
N VAL A 5 35.78 -20.72 -14.89
CA VAL A 5 34.65 -20.70 -13.95
C VAL A 5 34.18 -19.27 -13.72
N GLU A 6 35.09 -18.31 -13.55
CA GLU A 6 34.73 -16.89 -13.44
C GLU A 6 34.07 -16.33 -14.71
N SER A 7 34.45 -16.81 -15.91
CA SER A 7 33.77 -16.39 -17.14
C SER A 7 32.36 -16.98 -17.26
N GLN A 8 32.17 -18.20 -16.73
CA GLN A 8 30.88 -18.88 -16.71
C GLN A 8 29.91 -18.20 -15.73
N ASP A 9 30.39 -17.80 -14.55
CA ASP A 9 29.58 -17.12 -13.54
C ASP A 9 29.13 -15.73 -14.01
N ARG A 10 30.02 -14.96 -14.65
CA ARG A 10 29.65 -13.67 -15.26
C ARG A 10 28.63 -13.81 -16.40
N ALA A 11 28.73 -14.89 -17.18
CA ALA A 11 27.78 -15.16 -18.25
C ALA A 11 26.41 -15.58 -17.72
N ASN A 12 26.36 -16.25 -16.57
CA ASN A 12 25.10 -16.60 -15.91
C ASN A 12 24.45 -15.36 -15.26
N GLU A 13 25.25 -14.52 -14.59
CA GLU A 13 24.77 -13.28 -13.97
C GLU A 13 24.22 -12.30 -15.03
N ALA A 14 24.87 -12.20 -16.19
CA ALA A 14 24.37 -11.39 -17.31
C ALA A 14 23.01 -11.89 -17.84
N ARG A 15 22.79 -13.21 -17.86
CA ARG A 15 21.53 -13.81 -18.30
C ARG A 15 20.40 -13.60 -17.30
N ASP A 16 20.69 -13.71 -16.01
CA ASP A 16 19.70 -13.46 -14.95
C ASP A 16 19.24 -11.99 -14.98
N ILE A 17 20.16 -11.05 -15.26
CA ILE A 17 19.83 -9.63 -15.43
C ILE A 17 18.98 -9.40 -16.70
N GLU A 18 19.31 -10.07 -17.81
CA GLU A 18 18.51 -9.98 -19.05
C GLU A 18 17.09 -10.51 -18.86
N ASP A 19 16.91 -11.60 -18.12
CA ASP A 19 15.61 -12.16 -17.78
C ASP A 19 14.81 -11.18 -16.87
N GLU A 20 15.47 -10.50 -15.92
CA GLU A 20 14.84 -9.49 -15.08
C GLU A 20 14.42 -8.25 -15.89
N ILE A 21 15.25 -7.80 -16.83
CA ILE A 21 14.92 -6.68 -17.74
C ILE A 21 13.71 -7.03 -18.59
N GLN A 22 13.65 -8.24 -19.17
CA GLN A 22 12.52 -8.67 -19.99
C GLN A 22 11.21 -8.75 -19.18
N GLU A 23 11.27 -9.21 -17.93
CA GLU A 23 10.11 -9.22 -17.04
C GLU A 23 9.65 -7.79 -16.69
N LEU A 24 10.59 -6.86 -16.46
CA LEU A 24 10.27 -5.44 -16.23
C LEU A 24 9.65 -4.78 -17.46
N GLU A 25 10.16 -5.04 -18.66
CA GLU A 25 9.60 -4.52 -19.91
C GLU A 25 8.18 -5.04 -20.15
N LYS A 26 7.93 -6.33 -19.88
CA LYS A 26 6.60 -6.93 -19.99
C LYS A 26 5.61 -6.29 -19.02
N ARG A 27 6.03 -6.02 -17.78
CA ARG A 27 5.20 -5.32 -16.79
C ARG A 27 4.90 -3.88 -17.19
N LEU A 28 5.90 -3.18 -17.73
CA LEU A 28 5.73 -1.82 -18.23
C LEU A 28 4.70 -1.78 -19.36
N GLU A 29 4.73 -2.74 -20.27
CA GLU A 29 3.79 -2.79 -21.39
C GLU A 29 2.37 -3.15 -20.95
N ALA A 30 2.22 -4.06 -19.97
CA ALA A 30 0.93 -4.33 -19.34
C ALA A 30 0.37 -3.09 -18.61
N ALA A 31 1.21 -2.34 -17.92
CA ALA A 31 0.82 -1.09 -17.26
C ALA A 31 0.39 -0.01 -18.28
N LYS A 32 1.11 0.13 -19.39
CA LYS A 32 0.73 1.03 -20.49
C LYS A 32 -0.58 0.64 -21.15
N ALA A 33 -0.82 -0.65 -21.38
CA ALA A 33 -2.08 -1.13 -21.95
C ALA A 33 -3.29 -0.80 -21.04
N ARG A 34 -3.12 -0.94 -19.72
CA ARG A 34 -4.13 -0.53 -18.73
C ARG A 34 -4.40 0.98 -18.78
N LEU A 35 -3.34 1.78 -18.89
CA LEU A 35 -3.44 3.23 -19.04
C LEU A 35 -4.17 3.65 -20.33
N ALA A 36 -3.95 2.93 -21.44
CA ALA A 36 -4.61 3.17 -22.72
C ALA A 36 -6.11 2.80 -22.70
N ASN A 37 -6.51 1.73 -22.00
CA ASN A 37 -7.93 1.42 -21.79
C ASN A 37 -8.63 2.40 -20.84
N ARG A 38 -7.85 3.13 -20.03
CA ARG A 38 -8.34 4.17 -19.12
C ARG A 38 -8.88 5.40 -19.86
N THR A 39 -8.30 5.76 -21.02
CA THR A 39 -8.74 6.93 -21.80
C THR A 39 -10.03 6.69 -22.60
N SER A 40 -10.39 5.43 -22.85
CA SER A 40 -11.61 5.05 -23.58
C SER A 40 -12.82 4.83 -22.66
N THR A 41 -12.61 4.65 -21.35
CA THR A 41 -13.66 4.32 -20.38
C THR A 41 -14.19 5.54 -19.60
N THR A 42 -13.62 6.73 -19.78
CA THR A 42 -14.01 7.97 -19.06
C THR A 42 -15.36 8.57 -19.46
N SER A 43 -16.13 7.95 -20.36
CA SER A 43 -17.38 8.55 -20.89
C SER A 43 -18.68 7.87 -20.49
N SER A 44 -18.71 6.79 -19.72
CA SER A 44 -20.01 6.22 -19.32
C SER A 44 -19.95 5.35 -18.06
N SER A 45 -20.63 5.82 -17.02
CA SER A 45 -20.97 5.13 -15.76
C SER A 45 -19.84 5.06 -14.72
N ILE A 46 -19.58 6.20 -14.07
CA ILE A 46 -18.84 6.24 -12.81
C ILE A 46 -19.86 5.96 -11.69
N HIS A 47 -19.83 4.74 -11.15
CA HIS A 47 -20.30 4.51 -9.78
C HIS A 47 -19.21 5.07 -8.84
N PRO A 48 -19.48 6.06 -7.98
CA PRO A 48 -18.43 6.81 -7.27
C PRO A 48 -17.59 6.00 -6.25
N THR A 49 -17.93 4.74 -5.96
CA THR A 49 -17.31 3.93 -4.91
C THR A 49 -16.42 2.78 -5.40
N ASP A 50 -16.46 2.41 -6.68
CA ASP A 50 -15.78 1.19 -7.19
C ASP A 50 -14.31 1.41 -7.61
N SER A 51 -13.88 2.64 -7.90
CA SER A 51 -12.61 2.89 -8.60
C SER A 51 -11.49 3.44 -7.72
N PHE A 52 -11.79 4.03 -6.57
CA PHE A 52 -10.79 4.77 -5.80
C PHE A 52 -9.75 3.86 -5.14
N HIS A 53 -10.20 2.77 -4.50
CA HIS A 53 -9.30 1.88 -3.75
C HIS A 53 -8.45 0.96 -4.63
N ALA A 54 -8.98 0.51 -5.77
CA ALA A 54 -8.22 -0.30 -6.71
C ALA A 54 -7.12 0.52 -7.40
N ASN A 55 -7.40 1.78 -7.72
CA ASN A 55 -6.40 2.69 -8.30
C ASN A 55 -5.28 3.01 -7.29
N ASP A 56 -5.62 3.26 -6.03
CA ASP A 56 -4.64 3.48 -4.96
C ASP A 56 -3.77 2.23 -4.74
N ASP A 57 -4.37 1.05 -4.76
CA ASP A 57 -3.68 -0.23 -4.60
C ASP A 57 -2.74 -0.55 -5.79
N ASP A 58 -3.18 -0.33 -7.03
CA ASP A 58 -2.36 -0.49 -8.24
C ASP A 58 -1.24 0.56 -8.30
N ALA A 59 -1.52 1.81 -7.89
CA ALA A 59 -0.50 2.86 -7.79
C ALA A 59 0.59 2.47 -6.79
N GLN A 60 0.23 1.94 -5.61
CA GLN A 60 1.22 1.46 -4.65
C GLN A 60 1.97 0.21 -5.15
N ASP A 61 1.28 -0.71 -5.84
CA ASP A 61 1.94 -1.87 -6.42
C ASP A 61 2.95 -1.47 -7.49
N ALA A 62 2.63 -0.48 -8.34
CA ALA A 62 3.52 0.06 -9.37
C ALA A 62 4.73 0.79 -8.76
N SER A 63 4.57 1.35 -7.57
CA SER A 63 5.57 2.20 -6.92
C SER A 63 6.62 1.42 -6.12
N ILE A 64 6.31 0.18 -5.72
CA ILE A 64 7.24 -0.66 -4.97
C ILE A 64 8.10 -1.49 -5.94
N MET A 65 9.34 -1.02 -6.13
CA MET A 65 10.36 -1.71 -6.96
C MET A 65 10.92 -2.96 -6.27
N CYS A 66 11.02 -2.96 -4.94
CA CYS A 66 11.56 -4.10 -4.18
C CYS A 66 10.53 -5.23 -4.06
N THR A 67 10.81 -6.40 -4.61
CA THR A 67 9.92 -7.57 -4.55
C THR A 67 9.65 -8.04 -3.11
N VAL A 68 10.65 -7.95 -2.22
CA VAL A 68 10.49 -8.27 -0.79
C VAL A 68 9.57 -7.25 -0.11
N GLY A 69 9.79 -5.96 -0.35
CA GLY A 69 8.95 -4.88 0.16
C GLY A 69 7.50 -5.00 -0.31
N ARG A 70 7.31 -5.35 -1.59
CA ARG A 70 6.00 -5.59 -2.19
C ARG A 70 5.27 -6.73 -1.48
N ARG A 71 5.92 -7.89 -1.36
CA ARG A 71 5.35 -9.05 -0.66
C ARG A 71 5.03 -8.76 0.80
N ALA A 72 5.89 -8.00 1.49
CA ALA A 72 5.66 -7.61 2.88
C ALA A 72 4.42 -6.70 3.00
N SER A 73 4.30 -5.70 2.12
CA SER A 73 3.15 -4.79 2.09
C SER A 73 1.83 -5.55 1.85
N ILE A 74 1.81 -6.46 0.86
CA ILE A 74 0.64 -7.30 0.56
C ILE A 74 0.29 -8.22 1.74
N ALA A 75 1.29 -8.87 2.33
CA ALA A 75 1.05 -9.77 3.46
C ALA A 75 0.47 -9.02 4.66
N GLN A 76 0.98 -7.82 4.95
CA GLN A 76 0.49 -6.97 6.02
C GLN A 76 -0.92 -6.43 5.75
N GLY A 77 -1.19 -5.97 4.53
CA GLY A 77 -2.53 -5.49 4.13
C GLY A 77 -3.57 -6.60 4.19
N ARG A 78 -3.28 -7.79 3.63
CA ARG A 78 -4.19 -8.95 3.73
C ARG A 78 -4.44 -9.39 5.17
N ALA A 79 -3.42 -9.33 6.04
CA ALA A 79 -3.61 -9.60 7.46
C ALA A 79 -4.52 -8.56 8.12
N LEU A 80 -4.36 -7.29 7.80
CA LEU A 80 -5.24 -6.21 8.29
C LEU A 80 -6.69 -6.40 7.82
N LEU A 81 -6.91 -6.77 6.56
CA LEU A 81 -8.25 -7.06 6.05
C LEU A 81 -8.92 -8.24 6.77
N SER A 82 -8.14 -9.29 7.09
CA SER A 82 -8.63 -10.43 7.87
C SER A 82 -9.06 -10.00 9.28
N ILE A 83 -8.30 -9.10 9.92
CA ILE A 83 -8.66 -8.54 11.23
C ILE A 83 -9.93 -7.68 11.12
N TRP A 84 -10.06 -6.91 10.04
CA TRP A 84 -11.25 -6.13 9.74
C TRP A 84 -12.50 -7.02 9.67
N ASP A 85 -12.47 -8.05 8.82
CA ASP A 85 -13.59 -8.99 8.63
C ASP A 85 -13.99 -9.68 9.95
N ARG A 86 -13.01 -10.01 10.80
CA ARG A 86 -13.25 -10.75 12.05
C ARG A 86 -13.67 -9.88 13.24
N SER A 87 -13.19 -8.63 13.32
CA SER A 87 -13.25 -7.84 14.56
C SER A 87 -13.93 -6.48 14.36
N PHE A 88 -13.51 -5.72 13.34
CA PHE A 88 -14.01 -4.35 13.17
C PHE A 88 -15.39 -4.30 12.52
N SER A 89 -15.64 -5.12 11.50
CA SER A 89 -16.93 -5.12 10.78
C SER A 89 -18.12 -5.40 11.71
N ALA A 90 -17.98 -6.34 12.64
CA ALA A 90 -19.01 -6.67 13.61
C ALA A 90 -19.25 -5.53 14.64
N ALA A 91 -18.16 -4.93 15.15
CA ALA A 91 -18.23 -3.86 16.15
C ALA A 91 -18.78 -2.54 15.59
N LEU A 92 -18.52 -2.23 14.30
CA LEU A 92 -19.11 -1.07 13.65
C LEU A 92 -20.58 -1.32 13.34
N SER A 93 -20.95 -2.49 12.83
CA SER A 93 -22.35 -2.81 12.50
C SER A 93 -23.30 -2.70 13.71
N SER A 94 -22.80 -2.92 14.94
CA SER A 94 -23.59 -2.74 16.17
C SER A 94 -23.70 -1.29 16.65
N ASN A 95 -22.80 -0.41 16.23
CA ASN A 95 -22.63 0.95 16.76
C ASN A 95 -22.90 2.05 15.72
N CYS A 96 -23.10 1.72 14.45
CA CYS A 96 -23.19 2.71 13.37
C CYS A 96 -24.57 3.39 13.30
N SER A 97 -24.58 4.70 13.58
CA SER A 97 -25.68 5.63 13.28
C SER A 97 -25.34 6.62 12.15
N SER A 98 -24.10 6.59 11.61
CA SER A 98 -23.60 7.51 10.57
C SER A 98 -23.50 6.85 9.19
N SER A 99 -23.92 7.58 8.15
CA SER A 99 -23.92 7.12 6.74
C SER A 99 -22.52 6.82 6.20
N THR A 100 -21.50 7.59 6.60
CA THR A 100 -20.11 7.47 6.13
C THR A 100 -19.45 6.15 6.55
N SER A 101 -19.70 5.71 7.79
CA SER A 101 -19.14 4.45 8.30
C SER A 101 -19.74 3.23 7.59
N MET A 102 -21.02 3.31 7.20
CA MET A 102 -21.68 2.26 6.43
C MET A 102 -21.12 2.13 5.01
N ALA A 103 -20.83 3.24 4.33
CA ALA A 103 -20.24 3.22 3.00
C ALA A 103 -18.86 2.52 2.98
N GLY A 104 -17.99 2.85 3.94
CA GLY A 104 -16.67 2.20 4.05
C GLY A 104 -16.75 0.70 4.36
N VAL A 105 -17.73 0.26 5.16
CA VAL A 105 -17.97 -1.17 5.43
C VAL A 105 -18.37 -1.92 4.15
N VAL A 106 -19.22 -1.33 3.30
CA VAL A 106 -19.62 -1.93 2.02
C VAL A 106 -18.41 -2.07 1.09
N VAL A 107 -17.63 -1.00 0.94
CA VAL A 107 -16.43 -0.98 0.11
C VAL A 107 -15.42 -2.05 0.53
N LEU A 108 -15.14 -2.17 1.84
CA LEU A 108 -14.20 -3.18 2.35
C LEU A 108 -14.71 -4.61 2.15
N LYS A 109 -16.03 -4.81 2.20
CA LYS A 109 -16.67 -6.10 1.92
C LYS A 109 -16.56 -6.48 0.45
N GLU A 110 -16.81 -5.54 -0.45
CA GLU A 110 -16.66 -5.72 -1.90
C GLU A 110 -15.21 -6.02 -2.27
N PHE A 111 -14.26 -5.27 -1.71
CA PHE A 111 -12.83 -5.50 -1.88
C PHE A 111 -12.42 -6.92 -1.42
N SER A 112 -12.94 -7.37 -0.28
CA SER A 112 -12.69 -8.72 0.22
C SER A 112 -13.28 -9.81 -0.68
N LEU A 113 -14.44 -9.57 -1.28
CA LEU A 113 -15.04 -10.49 -2.26
C LEU A 113 -14.19 -10.55 -3.54
N LEU A 114 -13.71 -9.41 -4.04
CA LEU A 114 -12.85 -9.34 -5.21
C LEU A 114 -11.53 -10.10 -4.99
N LEU A 115 -10.91 -9.99 -3.80
CA LEU A 115 -9.71 -10.76 -3.44
C LEU A 115 -9.97 -12.27 -3.41
N ARG A 116 -11.14 -12.70 -2.93
CA ARG A 116 -11.50 -14.13 -2.88
C ARG A 116 -11.79 -14.69 -4.27
N SER A 117 -12.45 -13.91 -5.13
CA SER A 117 -12.73 -14.28 -6.52
C SER A 117 -11.43 -14.46 -7.31
N THR A 118 -10.48 -13.54 -7.16
CA THR A 118 -9.17 -13.61 -7.82
C THR A 118 -8.29 -14.75 -7.31
N SER A 119 -8.37 -15.12 -6.03
CA SER A 119 -7.64 -16.28 -5.50
C SER A 119 -8.22 -17.63 -5.92
N SER A 120 -9.50 -17.67 -6.31
CA SER A 120 -10.23 -18.91 -6.65
C SER A 120 -10.28 -19.17 -8.16
N ALA A 121 -9.99 -18.17 -8.98
CA ALA A 121 -9.89 -18.34 -10.43
C ALA A 121 -8.73 -19.31 -10.76
N PRO A 122 -8.90 -20.22 -11.74
CA PRO A 122 -7.79 -21.04 -12.22
C PRO A 122 -6.68 -20.09 -12.67
N LYS A 123 -5.44 -20.37 -12.28
CA LYS A 123 -4.25 -19.61 -12.68
C LYS A 123 -4.15 -19.68 -14.21
N SER A 124 -4.83 -18.76 -14.89
CA SER A 124 -4.82 -18.67 -16.33
C SER A 124 -3.36 -18.46 -16.74
N THR A 125 -2.92 -19.25 -17.70
CA THR A 125 -1.57 -19.23 -18.26
C THR A 125 -1.27 -17.94 -19.04
N SER A 126 -2.22 -17.01 -19.10
CA SER A 126 -2.04 -15.63 -19.53
C SER A 126 -1.57 -14.81 -18.34
N GLY A 127 -0.44 -14.11 -18.46
CA GLY A 127 0.14 -13.23 -17.42
C GLY A 127 -0.71 -12.00 -17.08
N GLU A 128 -1.98 -12.22 -16.75
CA GLU A 128 -2.94 -11.23 -16.32
C GLU A 128 -2.68 -10.95 -14.83
N ILE A 129 -2.07 -9.79 -14.58
CA ILE A 129 -1.73 -9.30 -13.25
C ILE A 129 -3.05 -9.23 -12.43
N PRO A 130 -3.08 -9.71 -11.17
CA PRO A 130 -4.26 -9.65 -10.32
C PRO A 130 -4.84 -8.22 -10.31
N PRO A 131 -6.17 -8.05 -10.39
CA PRO A 131 -6.77 -6.72 -10.43
C PRO A 131 -6.56 -5.94 -9.12
N ILE A 132 -6.26 -6.63 -8.01
CA ILE A 132 -5.94 -6.04 -6.71
C ILE A 132 -4.94 -6.91 -5.93
N SER A 133 -3.99 -6.26 -5.25
CA SER A 133 -2.92 -6.84 -4.46
C SER A 133 -3.19 -6.79 -2.95
N ALA A 134 -3.96 -5.79 -2.49
CA ALA A 134 -4.25 -5.50 -1.07
C ALA A 134 -3.02 -5.06 -0.27
N HIS A 135 -2.39 -3.99 -0.72
CA HIS A 135 -1.31 -3.30 -0.04
C HIS A 135 -1.75 -2.63 1.26
N LEU A 136 -0.81 -2.51 2.18
CA LEU A 136 -1.08 -2.02 3.52
C LEU A 136 -1.56 -0.55 3.53
N ALA A 137 -0.95 0.36 2.76
CA ALA A 137 -1.20 1.79 2.94
C ALA A 137 -2.60 2.23 2.49
N PRO A 138 -3.08 1.92 1.27
CA PRO A 138 -4.46 2.18 0.84
C PRO A 138 -5.48 1.58 1.79
N LEU A 139 -5.24 0.32 2.21
CA LEU A 139 -6.17 -0.41 3.05
C LEU A 139 -6.23 0.17 4.47
N PHE A 140 -5.08 0.53 5.04
CA PHE A 140 -5.01 1.19 6.35
C PHE A 140 -5.75 2.51 6.34
N GLY A 141 -5.54 3.35 5.33
CA GLY A 141 -6.26 4.63 5.19
C GLY A 141 -7.77 4.44 5.05
N THR A 142 -8.20 3.43 4.30
CA THR A 142 -9.62 3.10 4.10
C THR A 142 -10.28 2.66 5.39
N ILE A 143 -9.64 1.76 6.14
CA ILE A 143 -10.13 1.28 7.43
C ILE A 143 -10.17 2.42 8.45
N ALA A 144 -9.12 3.25 8.52
CA ALA A 144 -9.05 4.37 9.45
C ALA A 144 -10.16 5.40 9.17
N SER A 145 -10.41 5.73 7.90
CA SER A 145 -11.54 6.56 7.48
C SER A 145 -12.89 5.95 7.88
N THR A 146 -13.07 4.65 7.66
CA THR A 146 -14.33 3.94 8.00
C THR A 146 -14.61 3.95 9.51
N VAL A 147 -13.56 3.90 10.33
CA VAL A 147 -13.63 3.99 11.79
C VAL A 147 -13.78 5.44 12.29
N GLY A 148 -13.71 6.44 11.38
CA GLY A 148 -13.89 7.86 11.71
C GLY A 148 -12.62 8.54 12.24
N MET A 149 -11.44 7.99 11.92
CA MET A 149 -10.17 8.65 12.25
C MET A 149 -9.92 9.83 11.33
N GLY A 150 -9.45 10.95 11.89
CA GLY A 150 -9.01 12.10 11.11
C GLY A 150 -7.79 11.76 10.25
N LEU A 151 -7.58 12.53 9.18
CA LEU A 151 -6.53 12.25 8.22
C LEU A 151 -5.12 12.42 8.82
N GLU A 152 -4.91 13.49 9.59
CA GLU A 152 -3.65 13.72 10.31
C GLU A 152 -3.36 12.61 11.34
N GLN A 153 -4.40 12.17 12.06
CA GLN A 153 -4.28 11.09 13.05
C GLN A 153 -3.91 9.77 12.38
N THR A 154 -4.53 9.49 11.23
CA THR A 154 -4.25 8.31 10.41
C THR A 154 -2.80 8.32 9.93
N ALA A 155 -2.33 9.44 9.35
CA ALA A 155 -0.95 9.60 8.92
C ALA A 155 0.04 9.44 10.07
N TYR A 156 -0.26 10.04 11.24
CA TYR A 156 0.57 9.92 12.44
C TYR A 156 0.69 8.48 12.92
N VAL A 157 -0.42 7.75 13.06
CA VAL A 157 -0.41 6.36 13.51
C VAL A 157 0.28 5.46 12.49
N PHE A 158 0.07 5.70 11.19
CA PHE A 158 0.75 4.98 10.12
C PHE A 158 2.28 5.13 10.22
N MET A 159 2.78 6.37 10.30
CA MET A 159 4.21 6.66 10.44
C MET A 159 4.79 6.11 11.75
N LEU A 160 4.08 6.26 12.87
CA LEU A 160 4.50 5.71 14.16
C LEU A 160 4.60 4.17 14.12
N SER A 161 3.69 3.51 13.40
CA SER A 161 3.74 2.05 13.24
C SER A 161 5.00 1.60 12.49
N HIS A 162 5.45 2.38 11.51
CA HIS A 162 6.70 2.14 10.78
C HIS A 162 7.92 2.33 11.68
N VAL A 163 7.98 3.42 12.45
CA VAL A 163 9.06 3.66 13.43
C VAL A 163 9.13 2.52 14.44
N LYS A 164 7.99 2.05 14.95
CA LYS A 164 7.93 0.90 15.87
C LYS A 164 8.49 -0.38 15.23
N ALA A 165 8.22 -0.61 13.94
CA ALA A 165 8.75 -1.76 13.21
C ALA A 165 10.29 -1.66 13.03
N LEU A 166 10.82 -0.47 12.72
CA LEU A 166 12.26 -0.21 12.63
C LEU A 166 12.97 -0.44 13.97
N LEU A 167 12.43 0.12 15.05
CA LEU A 167 12.96 -0.10 16.40
C LEU A 167 12.91 -1.59 16.79
N SER A 168 11.82 -2.28 16.45
CA SER A 168 11.71 -3.72 16.69
C SER A 168 12.79 -4.51 15.92
N ALA A 169 13.09 -4.13 14.68
CA ALA A 169 14.18 -4.72 13.91
C ALA A 169 15.56 -4.42 14.53
N ALA A 170 15.81 -3.19 14.95
CA ALA A 170 17.06 -2.78 15.60
C ALA A 170 17.30 -3.51 16.93
N VAL A 171 16.26 -3.75 17.72
CA VAL A 171 16.33 -4.56 18.95
C VAL A 171 16.70 -6.01 18.63
N ARG A 172 16.06 -6.61 17.60
CA ARG A 172 16.43 -7.98 17.16
C ARG A 172 17.87 -8.05 16.63
N ALA A 173 18.35 -6.97 16.00
CA ALA A 173 19.73 -6.82 15.57
C ALA A 173 20.70 -6.50 16.73
N SER A 174 20.23 -6.47 17.97
CA SER A 174 21.02 -6.17 19.18
C SER A 174 21.69 -4.79 19.17
N MET A 175 21.21 -3.84 18.37
CA MET A 175 21.72 -2.46 18.35
C MET A 175 21.26 -1.67 19.57
N PHE A 176 20.02 -1.90 20.01
CA PHE A 176 19.43 -1.28 21.20
C PHE A 176 18.76 -2.34 22.07
N GLY A 177 18.77 -2.14 23.39
CA GLY A 177 17.94 -2.91 24.31
C GLY A 177 16.45 -2.53 24.21
N PRO A 178 15.51 -3.40 24.62
CA PRO A 178 14.07 -3.14 24.52
C PRO A 178 13.64 -1.88 25.28
N TYR A 179 14.21 -1.63 26.47
CA TYR A 179 13.95 -0.40 27.23
C TYR A 179 14.44 0.86 26.52
N HIS A 180 15.59 0.78 25.85
CA HIS A 180 16.14 1.91 25.11
C HIS A 180 15.28 2.23 23.89
N ALA A 181 14.81 1.20 23.17
CA ALA A 181 13.87 1.38 22.07
C ALA A 181 12.55 2.02 22.54
N GLN A 182 11.99 1.60 23.68
CA GLN A 182 10.78 2.26 24.21
C GLN A 182 11.04 3.72 24.60
N LYS A 183 12.22 4.03 25.17
CA LYS A 183 12.60 5.41 25.47
C LYS A 183 12.67 6.27 24.21
N ILE A 184 13.24 5.75 23.12
CA ILE A 184 13.28 6.44 21.82
C ILE A 184 11.87 6.62 21.26
N LEU A 185 11.02 5.59 21.31
CA LEU A 185 9.65 5.67 20.78
C LEU A 185 8.79 6.71 21.52
N ALA A 186 9.02 6.87 22.83
CA ALA A 186 8.34 7.85 23.67
C ALA A 186 9.01 9.24 23.63
N SER A 187 10.06 9.42 22.83
CA SER A 187 10.84 10.65 22.80
C SER A 187 10.16 11.75 21.99
N GLU A 188 10.39 13.00 22.39
CA GLU A 188 9.86 14.16 21.67
C GLU A 188 10.46 14.26 20.27
N GLU A 189 11.71 13.86 20.10
CA GLU A 189 12.41 13.86 18.81
C GLU A 189 11.72 12.98 17.78
N VAL A 190 11.28 11.77 18.15
CA VAL A 190 10.50 10.90 17.26
C VAL A 190 9.13 11.52 16.97
N GLN A 191 8.46 12.05 17.99
CA GLN A 191 7.16 12.68 17.81
C GLN A 191 7.22 13.88 16.86
N MET A 192 8.20 14.76 17.03
CA MET A 192 8.45 15.91 16.15
C MET A 192 8.86 15.45 14.75
N GLY A 193 9.79 14.50 14.64
CA GLY A 193 10.24 13.98 13.36
C GLY A 193 9.10 13.40 12.51
N ILE A 194 8.15 12.69 13.14
CA ILE A 194 6.94 12.21 12.47
C ILE A 194 6.06 13.39 12.02
N LYS A 195 5.80 14.37 12.90
CA LYS A 195 4.96 15.53 12.55
C LYS A 195 5.56 16.37 11.42
N ASP A 196 6.87 16.58 11.45
CA ASP A 196 7.58 17.33 10.43
C ASP A 196 7.59 16.60 9.08
N ALA A 197 7.74 15.26 9.10
CA ALA A 197 7.61 14.45 7.90
C ALA A 197 6.20 14.51 7.29
N ILE A 198 5.16 14.45 8.13
CA ILE A 198 3.77 14.58 7.68
C ILE A 198 3.52 15.96 7.09
N LYS A 199 3.94 17.03 7.79
CA LYS A 199 3.75 18.41 7.34
C LYS A 199 4.44 18.67 6.00
N ARG A 200 5.66 18.14 5.82
CA ARG A 200 6.42 18.31 4.58
C ARG A 200 5.72 17.68 3.38
N GLU A 201 5.13 16.51 3.56
CA GLU A 201 4.50 15.74 2.48
C GLU A 201 2.97 15.94 2.40
N TRP A 202 2.41 16.85 3.19
CA TRP A 202 0.96 17.05 3.27
C TRP A 202 0.36 17.59 1.97
N GLU A 203 1.12 18.42 1.25
CA GLU A 203 0.68 19.06 0.00
C GLU A 203 1.23 18.39 -1.26
N THR A 204 1.92 17.26 -1.11
CA THR A 204 2.50 16.54 -2.25
C THR A 204 1.39 15.86 -3.04
N THR A 205 1.15 16.30 -4.28
CA THR A 205 0.20 15.66 -5.20
C THR A 205 0.72 14.30 -5.67
N VAL A 206 -0.17 13.41 -6.12
CA VAL A 206 0.20 12.09 -6.68
C VAL A 206 1.27 12.21 -7.79
N GLU A 207 1.24 13.31 -8.54
CA GLU A 207 2.13 13.59 -9.68
C GLU A 207 3.49 14.17 -9.26
N GLY A 208 3.55 14.81 -8.09
CA GLY A 208 4.79 15.33 -7.48
C GLY A 208 5.51 14.30 -6.60
N CYS A 209 4.91 13.13 -6.41
CA CYS A 209 5.47 12.03 -5.64
C CYS A 209 6.65 11.42 -6.42
N GLY A 210 7.87 11.84 -6.10
CA GLY A 210 9.09 11.23 -6.64
C GLY A 210 9.19 9.73 -6.28
N SER A 211 10.15 9.04 -6.90
CA SER A 211 10.48 7.62 -6.62
C SER A 211 10.82 7.34 -5.14
N GLU A 212 11.11 8.37 -4.35
CA GLU A 212 11.41 8.26 -2.91
C GLU A 212 10.15 8.28 -2.03
N CYS A 213 9.14 9.11 -2.30
CA CYS A 213 7.90 9.19 -1.50
C CYS A 213 6.98 7.97 -1.72
N THR A 214 7.06 7.38 -2.91
CA THR A 214 6.35 6.17 -3.31
C THR A 214 6.85 4.89 -2.61
N SER A 215 8.12 4.86 -2.20
CA SER A 215 8.70 3.73 -1.46
C SER A 215 8.21 3.64 0.00
N HIS A 216 7.69 4.74 0.54
CA HIS A 216 7.19 4.85 1.92
C HIS A 216 5.65 4.82 2.02
N GLY A 217 4.93 4.55 0.93
CA GLY A 217 3.47 4.44 0.92
C GLY A 217 2.72 5.73 1.21
N PHE A 218 3.32 6.87 0.86
CA PHE A 218 2.72 8.18 1.03
C PHE A 218 1.71 8.44 -0.10
N MET A 219 0.42 8.31 0.21
CA MET A 219 -0.67 8.64 -0.70
C MET A 219 -1.09 10.09 -0.50
N ASP A 220 -1.55 10.75 -1.58
CA ASP A 220 -2.05 12.13 -1.58
C ASP A 220 -3.16 12.34 -0.54
N TRP A 221 -2.79 12.97 0.58
CA TRP A 221 -3.69 13.20 1.71
C TRP A 221 -4.64 14.38 1.43
N LYS A 222 -4.20 15.42 0.71
CA LYS A 222 -5.00 16.64 0.49
C LYS A 222 -6.11 16.48 -0.55
N ALA A 223 -5.88 15.71 -1.64
CA ALA A 223 -6.97 15.36 -2.56
C ALA A 223 -8.08 14.56 -1.87
N ARG A 224 -7.71 13.82 -0.81
CA ARG A 224 -8.65 13.06 0.03
C ARG A 224 -9.36 13.95 1.06
N ASP A 225 -8.72 15.01 1.52
CA ASP A 225 -9.30 16.01 2.45
C ASP A 225 -10.41 16.84 1.77
N ALA A 226 -10.21 17.28 0.52
CA ALA A 226 -11.23 17.99 -0.26
C ALA A 226 -12.44 17.10 -0.64
N LEU A 227 -12.25 15.78 -0.72
CA LEU A 227 -13.36 14.82 -0.81
C LEU A 227 -13.99 14.60 0.57
N PHE A 228 -13.19 14.52 1.65
CA PHE A 228 -13.68 14.36 3.02
C PHE A 228 -14.60 15.52 3.46
N GLU A 229 -14.26 16.76 3.09
CA GLU A 229 -15.13 17.92 3.33
C GLU A 229 -16.44 17.87 2.53
N ASN A 230 -16.48 17.15 1.40
CA ASN A 230 -17.72 16.87 0.67
C ASN A 230 -18.51 15.67 1.23
N PHE A 231 -17.98 14.97 2.23
CA PHE A 231 -18.58 13.80 2.89
C PHE A 231 -18.92 14.02 4.38
N GLN A 232 -18.78 15.27 4.87
CA GLN A 232 -19.17 15.72 6.20
C GLN A 232 -20.53 16.44 6.17
#